data_AF-A0A2D5E5C5-F1
#
_entry.id   AF-A0A2D5E5C5-F1
#
_cell.length_a   1.000
_cell.length_b   1.000
_cell.length_c   1.000
_cell.angle_alpha   90.00
_cell.angle_beta   90.00
_cell.angle_gamma   90.00
#
_symmetry.space_group_name_H-M   'P 1'
#
loop_
_entity.id
_entity.type
_entity.pdbx_description
1 polymer ?
#
loop_
_entity_poly.entity_id
_entity_poly.type
_entity_poly.pdbx_seq_one_letter_code
_entity_poly.pdbx_strand_id
1 'polypeptide(L)'
;MKWQALVLASVATLLLSPCLLFGFVGFLHSREIGWPNGAMFIYLVAEVVLLSSVGVIWWFAKRWRPRGRLDICEACDYDLRHTADRRCPECGWLGHP
;
A
#
# COMPACT_ATOMS: atom_id res chain seq x y z
N MET A 1 2.13 3.03 -13.65
CA MET A 1 1.33 2.78 -12.43
C MET A 1 2.16 2.72 -11.14
N LYS A 2 3.32 2.03 -11.08
CA LYS A 2 4.18 1.96 -9.87
C LYS A 2 4.56 3.34 -9.28
N TRP A 3 4.89 4.29 -10.16
CA TRP A 3 5.23 5.67 -9.78
C TRP A 3 4.04 6.45 -9.22
N GLN A 4 2.83 6.26 -9.76
CA GLN A 4 1.64 6.96 -9.29
C GLN A 4 1.24 6.52 -7.88
N ALA A 5 1.35 5.22 -7.57
CA ALA A 5 1.07 4.71 -6.24
C ALA A 5 2.09 5.20 -5.20
N LEU A 6 3.37 5.26 -5.58
CA LEU A 6 4.43 5.82 -4.74
C LEU A 6 4.18 7.30 -4.48
N VAL A 7 3.90 8.09 -5.51
CA VAL A 7 3.61 9.52 -5.38
C VAL A 7 2.37 9.77 -4.52
N LEU A 8 1.29 8.99 -4.70
CA LEU A 8 0.10 9.12 -3.86
C LEU A 8 0.39 8.80 -2.38
N ALA A 9 1.17 7.76 -2.11
CA ALA A 9 1.53 7.39 -0.74
C ALA A 9 2.40 8.48 -0.09
N SER A 10 3.38 9.02 -0.83
CA SER A 10 4.23 10.12 -0.36
C SER A 10 3.41 11.37 -0.06
N VAL A 11 2.51 11.75 -0.97
CA VAL A 11 1.65 12.94 -0.82
C VAL A 11 0.68 12.76 0.34
N ALA A 12 0.06 11.59 0.49
CA ALA A 12 -0.82 11.29 1.62
C ALA A 12 -0.07 11.35 2.96
N THR A 13 1.16 10.82 3.00
CA THR A 13 1.99 10.85 4.21
C THR A 13 2.39 12.29 4.57
N LEU A 14 2.78 13.09 3.57
CA LEU A 14 3.11 14.51 3.76
C LEU A 14 1.90 15.34 4.20
N LEU A 15 0.70 15.04 3.69
CA LEU A 15 -0.53 15.72 4.11
C LEU A 15 -0.94 15.36 5.54
N LEU A 16 -0.71 14.11 5.96
CA LEU A 16 -1.06 13.64 7.30
C LEU A 16 -0.03 14.04 8.37
N SER A 17 1.23 14.23 7.98
CA SER A 17 2.33 14.61 8.87
C SER A 17 2.07 15.88 9.72
N PRO A 18 1.48 16.97 9.22
CA PRO A 18 1.15 18.12 10.07
C PRO A 18 -0.04 17.85 11.03
N CYS A 19 -0.99 16.99 10.65
CA CYS A 19 -2.07 16.56 11.56
C CYS A 19 -1.53 15.71 12.73
N LEU A 20 -0.59 14.81 12.42
CA LEU A 20 0.21 14.03 13.37
C LEU A 20 0.96 14.95 14.36
N LEU A 21 1.66 15.96 13.82
CA LEU A 21 2.46 16.88 14.63
C LEU A 21 1.58 17.72 15.56
N PHE A 22 0.41 18.17 15.08
CA PHE A 22 -0.53 18.95 15.88
C PHE A 22 -1.12 18.14 17.04
N GLY A 23 -1.47 16.88 16.81
CA GLY A 23 -1.93 15.97 17.88
C GLY A 23 -0.87 15.72 18.95
N PHE A 24 0.38 15.56 18.54
CA PHE A 24 1.50 15.34 19.46
C PHE A 24 1.85 16.58 20.29
N VAL A 25 1.88 17.78 19.68
CA VAL A 25 2.09 19.03 20.40
C VAL A 25 0.93 19.32 21.35
N GLY A 26 -0.31 19.06 20.94
CA GLY A 26 -1.48 19.14 21.81
C GLY A 26 -1.40 18.20 23.00
N PHE A 27 -0.91 16.96 22.81
CA PHE A 27 -0.69 15.99 23.90
C PHE A 27 0.34 16.49 24.92
N LEU A 28 1.48 17.02 24.44
CA LEU A 28 2.52 17.56 25.33
C LEU A 28 2.00 18.76 26.12
N HIS A 29 1.23 19.64 25.49
CA HIS A 29 0.69 20.82 26.16
C HIS A 29 -0.45 20.47 27.14
N SER A 30 -1.24 19.43 26.84
CA SER A 30 -2.34 18.97 27.69
C SER A 30 -1.85 18.30 28.99
N ARG A 31 -0.57 17.94 29.12
CA ARG A 31 -0.02 17.45 30.39
C ARG A 31 0.02 18.52 31.49
N GLU A 32 -0.10 19.79 31.13
CA GLU A 32 -0.01 20.91 32.08
C GLU A 32 -1.38 21.40 32.59
N ILE A 33 -2.47 21.01 31.90
CA ILE A 33 -3.83 21.50 32.17
C ILE A 33 -4.74 20.29 32.46
N GLY A 34 -5.20 20.17 33.71
CA GLY A 34 -6.00 19.05 34.25
C GLY A 34 -7.42 18.91 33.67
N TRP A 35 -7.56 18.90 32.35
CA TRP A 35 -8.80 18.73 31.61
C TRP A 35 -9.10 17.23 31.34
N PRO A 36 -10.36 16.85 31.11
CA PRO A 36 -10.74 15.44 30.98
C PRO A 36 -10.15 14.83 29.69
N ASN A 37 -9.18 13.93 29.88
CA ASN A 37 -8.29 13.32 28.87
C ASN A 37 -8.97 12.48 27.77
N GLY A 38 -10.30 12.45 27.68
CA GLY A 38 -11.04 11.56 26.77
C GLY A 38 -10.80 11.87 25.28
N ALA A 39 -10.78 13.15 24.91
CA ALA A 39 -10.58 13.57 23.52
C ALA A 39 -9.18 13.19 23.00
N MET A 40 -8.17 13.22 23.88
CA MET A 40 -6.79 12.89 23.53
C MET A 40 -6.60 11.40 23.23
N PHE A 41 -7.24 10.53 24.02
CA PHE A 41 -7.25 9.09 23.76
C PHE A 41 -7.92 8.74 22.43
N ILE A 42 -9.05 9.38 22.13
CA ILE A 42 -9.74 9.19 20.84
C ILE A 42 -8.84 9.58 19.68
N TYR A 43 -8.10 10.69 19.80
CA TYR A 43 -7.18 11.13 18.75
C TYR A 43 -6.03 10.15 18.53
N LEU A 44 -5.39 9.66 19.60
CA LEU A 44 -4.34 8.65 19.54
C LEU A 44 -4.83 7.33 18.93
N VAL A 45 -6.03 6.88 19.29
CA VAL A 45 -6.62 5.66 18.71
C VAL A 45 -6.93 5.87 17.23
N ALA A 46 -7.51 7.01 16.84
CA ALA A 46 -7.79 7.33 15.45
C ALA A 46 -6.52 7.33 14.59
N GLU A 47 -5.41 7.86 15.12
CA GLU A 47 -4.10 7.84 14.48
C GLU A 47 -3.53 6.45 14.27
N VAL A 48 -3.53 5.62 15.32
CA VAL A 48 -3.05 4.23 15.23
C VAL A 48 -3.86 3.45 14.20
N VAL A 49 -5.18 3.65 14.18
CA VAL A 49 -6.07 3.05 13.18
C VAL A 49 -5.71 3.54 11.78
N LEU A 50 -5.51 4.84 11.59
CA LEU A 50 -5.15 5.40 10.29
C LEU A 50 -3.82 4.81 9.76
N LEU A 51 -2.75 4.83 10.57
CA LEU A 51 -1.44 4.28 10.17
C LEU A 51 -1.52 2.77 9.88
N SER A 52 -2.24 2.01 10.71
CA SER A 52 -2.42 0.58 10.49
C SER A 52 -3.18 0.30 9.18
N SER A 53 -4.21 1.09 8.87
CA SER A 53 -4.98 0.95 7.63
C SER A 53 -4.12 1.19 6.37
N VAL A 54 -3.23 2.18 6.40
CA VAL A 54 -2.29 2.44 5.31
C VAL A 54 -1.36 1.24 5.10
N GLY A 55 -0.83 0.68 6.19
CA GLY A 55 -0.01 -0.54 6.15
C GLY A 55 -0.74 -1.74 5.57
N VAL A 56 -1.99 -1.96 5.97
CA VAL A 56 -2.84 -3.06 5.46
C VAL A 56 -3.14 -2.87 3.98
N ILE A 57 -3.55 -1.66 3.56
CA ILE A 57 -3.81 -1.34 2.14
C ILE A 57 -2.55 -1.58 1.30
N TRP A 58 -1.39 -1.14 1.79
CA TRP A 58 -0.13 -1.34 1.07
C TRP A 58 0.25 -2.82 0.97
N TRP A 59 0.07 -3.58 2.05
CA TRP A 59 0.31 -5.03 2.06
C TRP A 59 -0.62 -5.76 1.08
N PHE A 60 -1.91 -5.42 1.07
CA PHE A 60 -2.87 -5.95 0.11
C PHE A 60 -2.51 -5.55 -1.32
N ALA A 61 -2.19 -4.28 -1.59
CA ALA A 61 -1.77 -3.84 -2.92
C ALA A 61 -0.52 -4.58 -3.43
N LYS A 62 0.41 -4.92 -2.54
CA LYS A 62 1.59 -5.73 -2.86
C LYS A 62 1.24 -7.20 -3.13
N ARG A 63 0.32 -7.77 -2.35
CA ARG A 63 -0.15 -9.15 -2.48
C ARG A 63 -0.98 -9.35 -3.75
N TRP A 64 -1.82 -8.38 -4.08
CA TRP A 64 -2.72 -8.38 -5.23
C TRP A 64 -2.06 -7.80 -6.47
N ARG A 65 -0.76 -8.06 -6.68
CA ARG A 65 -0.16 -7.78 -7.99
C ARG A 65 -0.94 -8.60 -9.02
N PRO A 66 -1.67 -7.97 -9.96
CA PRO A 66 -2.30 -8.71 -11.03
C PRO A 66 -1.20 -9.48 -11.74
N ARG A 67 -1.41 -10.79 -11.91
CA ARG A 67 -0.52 -11.64 -12.71
C ARG A 67 -0.30 -10.90 -14.02
N GLY A 68 0.96 -10.62 -14.37
CA GLY A 68 1.22 -9.92 -15.61
C GLY A 68 0.69 -10.80 -16.74
N ARG A 69 0.05 -10.22 -17.77
CA ARG A 69 -0.32 -10.97 -18.99
C ARG A 69 0.87 -11.71 -19.60
N LEU A 70 2.09 -11.29 -19.26
CA LEU A 70 3.35 -11.92 -19.63
C LEU A 70 3.58 -13.30 -19.00
N ASP A 71 2.81 -13.66 -17.97
CA ASP A 71 2.93 -14.97 -17.30
C ASP A 71 2.04 -16.04 -17.96
N ILE A 72 1.23 -15.69 -18.96
CA ILE A 72 0.23 -16.58 -19.56
C ILE A 72 0.38 -16.52 -21.08
N CYS A 73 0.34 -17.67 -21.75
CA CYS A 73 0.40 -17.73 -23.20
C CYS A 73 -0.92 -17.23 -23.81
N GLU A 74 -0.86 -16.19 -24.66
CA GLU A 74 -2.07 -15.62 -25.30
C GLU A 74 -2.76 -16.58 -26.30
N ALA A 75 -2.07 -17.62 -26.76
CA ALA A 75 -2.60 -18.56 -27.75
C ALA A 75 -3.36 -19.75 -27.12
N CYS A 76 -2.96 -20.20 -25.92
CA CYS A 76 -3.49 -21.42 -25.31
C CYS A 76 -3.78 -21.30 -23.80
N ASP A 77 -3.58 -20.12 -23.23
CA ASP A 77 -3.79 -19.82 -21.81
C ASP A 77 -2.90 -20.62 -20.83
N TYR A 78 -1.80 -21.21 -21.34
CA TYR A 78 -0.84 -21.95 -20.52
C TYR A 78 0.00 -21.03 -19.62
N ASP A 79 0.25 -21.46 -18.38
CA ASP A 79 1.05 -20.72 -17.40
C ASP A 79 2.56 -20.84 -17.70
N LEU A 80 3.17 -19.74 -18.13
CA LEU A 80 4.58 -19.67 -18.56
C LEU A 80 5.56 -19.50 -17.40
N ARG A 81 5.10 -19.47 -16.13
CA ARG A 81 5.97 -19.26 -14.95
C ARG A 81 7.05 -20.31 -14.76
N HIS A 82 6.79 -21.54 -15.22
CA HIS A 82 7.69 -22.67 -15.06
C HIS A 82 8.61 -22.87 -16.26
N THR A 83 8.42 -22.10 -17.33
CA THR A 83 9.15 -22.26 -18.58
C THR A 83 10.23 -21.19 -18.67
N ALA A 84 11.49 -21.58 -18.44
CA ALA A 84 12.64 -20.66 -18.48
C ALA A 84 12.84 -19.97 -19.84
N ASP A 85 12.41 -20.62 -20.93
CA ASP A 85 12.76 -20.23 -22.29
C ASP A 85 11.77 -19.27 -22.97
N ARG A 86 10.81 -18.69 -22.23
CA ARG A 86 9.72 -17.83 -22.77
C ARG A 86 8.90 -18.43 -23.92
N ARG A 87 9.13 -19.70 -24.24
CA ARG A 87 8.42 -20.47 -25.26
C ARG A 87 7.37 -21.33 -24.59
N CYS A 88 6.15 -21.32 -25.12
CA CYS A 88 5.11 -22.20 -24.61
C CYS A 88 5.42 -23.67 -24.99
N PRO A 89 5.44 -24.63 -24.04
CA PRO A 89 5.71 -26.03 -24.33
C PRO A 89 4.57 -26.73 -25.07
N GLU A 90 3.33 -26.23 -24.91
CA GLU A 90 2.14 -26.80 -25.54
C GLU A 90 1.99 -26.34 -26.99
N CYS A 91 2.04 -25.03 -27.25
CA CYS A 91 1.74 -24.46 -28.56
C CYS A 91 2.95 -23.86 -29.29
N GLY A 92 4.12 -23.82 -28.66
CA GLY A 92 5.36 -23.29 -29.25
C GLY A 92 5.41 -21.77 -29.43
N TRP A 93 4.41 -21.02 -28.95
CA TRP A 93 4.35 -19.55 -29.04
C TRP A 93 5.54 -18.90 -28.32
N LEU A 94 6.14 -17.88 -28.95
CA LEU A 94 7.40 -17.26 -28.51
C LEU A 94 7.24 -15.88 -27.84
N GLY A 95 6.01 -15.44 -27.56
CA GLY A 95 5.75 -14.07 -27.15
C GLY A 95 5.80 -13.09 -28.32
N HIS A 96 5.07 -11.98 -28.21
CA HIS A 96 5.19 -10.86 -29.15
C HIS A 96 6.54 -10.15 -28.90
N PRO A 97 7.32 -9.76 -29.94
CA PRO A 97 8.59 -9.01 -29.78
C PRO A 97 8.43 -7.71 -28.99
#